data_AF-A0A8X7X1P9-F1
#
_entry.id   AF-A0A8X7X1P9-F1
#
_cell.length_a   1.000
_cell.length_b   1.000
_cell.length_c   1.000
_cell.angle_alpha   90.00
_cell.angle_beta   90.00
_cell.angle_gamma   90.00
#
_symmetry.space_group_name_H-M   'P 1'
#
loop_
_entity.id
_entity.type
_entity.pdbx_description
1 polymer ?
#
loop_
_entity_poly.entity_id
_entity_poly.type
_entity_poly.pdbx_seq_one_letter_code
_entity_poly.pdbx_strand_id
1 'polypeptide(L)'
;MHVVSLSHCSDALEQAIEEFTLSCAGYCVATYVLGIGDRHSDNIMIRQNGQLFHIDFGHFLGNFKSKFGINRERVPFILTYDFVHVIQQGRTNDSEKFERFRNYCETAYKILCRNGVLFVNLFKIMQASGLPELSSSKDIQYLKDSLALGKPEEEALKNFKVKFNEALRESWKTKVNWMAHNVAKDNR
;
A
#
# COMPACT_ATOMS: atom_id res chain seq x y z
N MET A 1 -0.88 18.06 -43.41
CA MET A 1 -1.54 18.15 -42.09
C MET A 1 -1.27 16.83 -41.36
N HIS A 2 -0.15 16.76 -40.62
CA HIS A 2 0.33 15.54 -39.97
C HIS A 2 -0.41 15.32 -38.65
N VAL A 3 -1.35 14.36 -38.65
CA VAL A 3 -1.91 13.78 -37.42
C VAL A 3 -0.92 12.71 -36.93
N VAL A 4 0.19 13.12 -36.32
CA VAL A 4 1.19 12.18 -35.74
C VAL A 4 1.61 12.55 -34.31
N SER A 5 1.14 13.67 -33.73
CA SER A 5 1.66 14.13 -32.43
C SER A 5 0.78 13.87 -31.20
N LEU A 6 -0.30 13.08 -31.29
CA LEU A 6 -1.16 12.80 -30.13
C LEU A 6 -1.14 11.32 -29.67
N SER A 7 -0.83 10.37 -30.56
CA SER A 7 -0.79 8.93 -30.20
C SER A 7 0.37 8.60 -29.27
N HIS A 8 1.58 9.08 -29.55
CA HIS A 8 2.77 8.81 -28.73
C HIS A 8 2.64 9.30 -27.28
N CYS A 9 1.92 10.39 -27.06
CA CYS A 9 1.71 10.93 -25.71
C CYS A 9 0.61 10.18 -24.95
N SER A 10 -0.43 9.70 -25.66
CA SER A 10 -1.51 8.89 -25.07
C SER A 10 -0.98 7.52 -24.65
N ASP A 11 -0.22 6.86 -25.53
CA ASP A 11 0.33 5.53 -25.25
C ASP A 11 1.34 5.58 -24.10
N ALA A 12 2.20 6.61 -24.05
CA ALA A 12 3.15 6.81 -22.95
C ALA A 12 2.45 7.09 -21.62
N LEU A 13 1.35 7.86 -21.63
CA LEU A 13 0.56 8.12 -20.43
C LEU A 13 -0.16 6.86 -19.94
N GLU A 14 -0.74 6.07 -20.84
CA GLU A 14 -1.38 4.79 -20.50
C GLU A 14 -0.38 3.80 -19.90
N GLN A 15 0.82 3.70 -20.47
CA GLN A 15 1.91 2.90 -19.92
C GLN A 15 2.32 3.38 -18.52
N ALA A 16 2.45 4.70 -18.33
CA ALA A 16 2.79 5.25 -17.02
C ALA A 16 1.70 4.98 -15.97
N ILE A 17 0.43 5.06 -16.34
CA ILE A 17 -0.68 4.72 -15.44
C ILE A 17 -0.68 3.23 -15.11
N GLU A 18 -0.35 2.36 -16.07
CA GLU A 18 -0.24 0.92 -15.81
C GLU A 18 0.93 0.59 -14.88
N GLU A 19 2.10 1.17 -15.14
CA GLU A 19 3.28 1.03 -14.26
C GLU A 19 2.97 1.55 -12.85
N PHE A 20 2.27 2.69 -12.74
CA PHE A 20 1.77 3.21 -11.47
C PHE A 20 0.83 2.22 -10.79
N THR A 21 -0.13 1.65 -11.52
CA THR A 21 -1.14 0.72 -10.97
C THR A 21 -0.48 -0.55 -10.42
N LEU A 22 0.45 -1.14 -11.17
CA LEU A 22 1.16 -2.37 -10.78
C LEU A 22 2.11 -2.12 -9.60
N SER A 23 2.91 -1.07 -9.67
CA SER A 23 3.85 -0.71 -8.59
C SER A 23 3.11 -0.31 -7.31
N CYS A 24 2.04 0.47 -7.42
CA CYS A 24 1.17 0.79 -6.29
C CYS A 24 0.57 -0.48 -5.66
N ALA A 25 0.06 -1.42 -6.47
CA ALA A 25 -0.51 -2.66 -5.95
C ALA A 25 0.56 -3.49 -5.20
N GLY A 26 1.77 -3.58 -5.76
CA GLY A 26 2.91 -4.23 -5.14
C GLY A 26 3.28 -3.61 -3.80
N TYR A 27 3.43 -2.28 -3.74
CA TYR A 27 3.79 -1.58 -2.50
C TYR A 27 2.67 -1.58 -1.46
N CYS A 28 1.39 -1.50 -1.84
CA CYS A 28 0.26 -1.65 -0.90
C CYS A 28 0.33 -2.99 -0.16
N VAL A 29 0.58 -4.08 -0.90
CA VAL A 29 0.66 -5.42 -0.32
C VAL A 29 1.95 -5.61 0.47
N ALA A 30 3.10 -5.17 -0.07
CA ALA A 30 4.39 -5.32 0.60
C ALA A 30 4.44 -4.54 1.92
N THR A 31 3.98 -3.28 1.94
CA THR A 31 3.96 -2.45 3.15
C THR A 31 2.98 -2.96 4.20
N TYR A 32 1.87 -3.55 3.78
CA TYR A 32 0.96 -4.27 4.67
C TYR A 32 1.64 -5.47 5.33
N VAL A 33 2.22 -6.37 4.53
CA VAL A 33 2.84 -7.61 5.02
C VAL A 33 4.03 -7.31 5.95
N LEU A 34 4.87 -6.35 5.56
CA LEU A 34 6.05 -5.97 6.31
C LEU A 34 5.74 -5.03 7.48
N GLY A 35 4.53 -4.50 7.59
CA GLY A 35 4.18 -3.54 8.64
C GLY A 35 5.06 -2.31 8.62
N ILE A 36 5.35 -1.78 7.44
CA ILE A 36 6.08 -0.53 7.26
C ILE A 36 5.13 0.61 7.64
N GLY A 37 5.55 1.49 8.53
CA GLY A 37 4.66 2.50 9.11
C GLY A 37 4.97 3.95 8.87
N ASP A 38 6.13 4.27 8.27
CA ASP A 38 6.42 5.65 7.93
C ASP A 38 5.86 6.00 6.55
N ARG A 39 4.53 6.11 6.54
CA ARG A 39 3.68 5.97 5.36
C ARG A 39 3.08 7.30 4.88
N HIS A 40 3.82 8.39 5.04
CA HIS A 40 3.41 9.70 4.56
C HIS A 40 3.79 9.93 3.09
N SER A 41 3.17 10.93 2.46
CA SER A 41 3.45 11.32 1.07
C SER A 41 4.94 11.55 0.80
N ASP A 42 5.67 12.09 1.77
CA ASP A 42 7.09 12.44 1.57
C ASP A 42 8.01 11.20 1.48
N ASN A 43 7.52 10.02 1.88
CA ASN A 43 8.23 8.74 1.76
C ASN A 43 7.77 7.91 0.54
N ILE A 44 6.92 8.49 -0.32
CA ILE A 44 6.44 7.84 -1.53
C ILE A 44 6.89 8.68 -2.73
N MET A 45 7.70 8.06 -3.59
CA MET A 45 8.23 8.69 -4.78
C MET A 45 7.62 8.06 -6.04
N ILE A 46 7.52 8.85 -7.11
CA ILE A 46 7.03 8.40 -8.42
C ILE A 46 8.06 8.78 -9.47
N ARG A 47 8.47 7.82 -10.30
CA ARG A 47 9.36 8.06 -11.45
C ARG A 47 8.58 8.65 -12.62
N GLN A 48 9.29 9.24 -13.58
CA GLN A 48 8.69 9.79 -14.80
C GLN A 48 7.93 8.76 -15.63
N ASN A 49 8.30 7.48 -15.54
CA ASN A 49 7.58 6.37 -16.19
C ASN A 49 6.36 5.88 -15.39
N GLY A 50 5.94 6.58 -14.33
CA GLY A 50 4.79 6.22 -13.50
C GLY A 50 5.09 5.25 -12.36
N GLN A 51 6.29 4.66 -12.28
CA GLN A 51 6.61 3.72 -11.21
C GLN A 51 6.60 4.38 -9.83
N LEU A 52 5.73 3.88 -8.95
CA LEU A 52 5.65 4.24 -7.54
C LEU A 52 6.64 3.39 -6.73
N PHE A 53 7.36 4.03 -5.81
CA PHE A 53 8.22 3.33 -4.86
C PHE A 53 8.28 4.02 -3.51
N HIS A 54 8.41 3.20 -2.47
CA HIS A 54 8.65 3.69 -1.11
C HIS A 54 10.13 3.93 -0.87
N ILE A 55 10.41 4.95 -0.06
CA ILE A 55 11.71 5.22 0.54
C ILE A 55 11.58 5.22 2.07
N ASP A 56 12.72 5.19 2.76
CA ASP A 56 12.81 5.19 4.22
C ASP A 56 12.05 4.03 4.91
N PHE A 57 12.75 2.90 5.05
CA PHE A 57 12.23 1.70 5.72
C PHE A 57 12.70 1.60 7.18
N GLY A 58 13.02 2.73 7.82
CA GLY A 58 13.61 2.77 9.16
C GLY A 58 12.77 2.09 10.26
N HIS A 59 11.47 1.93 10.06
CA HIS A 59 10.55 1.28 10.99
C HIS A 59 9.63 0.27 10.29
N PHE A 60 9.68 -0.99 10.71
CA PHE A 60 8.93 -2.11 10.11
C PHE A 60 8.51 -3.15 11.17
N LEU A 61 7.68 -4.13 10.78
CA LEU A 61 7.09 -5.18 11.64
C LEU A 61 6.27 -4.67 12.82
N GLY A 62 5.65 -3.49 12.67
CA GLY A 62 4.79 -2.95 13.72
C GLY A 62 5.50 -2.20 14.83
N ASN A 63 6.80 -1.96 14.70
CA ASN A 63 7.59 -1.06 15.57
C ASN A 63 7.29 0.42 15.26
N PHE A 64 6.00 0.76 15.28
CA PHE A 64 5.54 2.11 15.02
C PHE A 64 5.90 3.02 16.19
N LYS A 65 6.28 4.26 15.89
CA LYS A 65 6.46 5.30 16.91
C LYS A 65 5.15 5.48 17.70
N SER A 66 5.15 5.06 18.96
CA SER A 66 4.05 5.31 19.88
C SER A 66 4.17 6.72 20.46
N LYS A 67 3.04 7.44 20.59
CA LYS A 67 2.96 8.68 21.36
C LYS A 67 1.95 8.45 22.46
N PHE A 68 2.35 8.64 23.72
CA PHE A 68 1.52 8.38 24.91
C PHE A 68 0.95 6.95 25.01
N GLY A 69 1.71 5.93 24.58
CA GLY A 69 1.28 4.52 24.68
C GLY A 69 0.22 4.08 23.66
N ILE A 70 -0.16 4.94 22.72
CA ILE A 70 -1.08 4.62 21.62
C ILE A 70 -0.27 4.48 20.33
N ASN A 71 -0.37 3.31 19.68
CA ASN A 71 0.16 3.10 18.34
C ASN A 71 -0.56 4.02 17.36
N ARG A 72 0.20 4.89 16.70
CA ARG A 72 -0.34 5.95 15.83
C ARG A 72 -0.88 5.43 14.50
N GLU A 73 -0.46 4.25 14.07
CA GLU A 73 -0.88 3.72 12.78
C GLU A 73 -2.12 2.85 12.89
N ARG A 74 -3.24 3.39 12.41
CA ARG A 74 -4.55 2.74 12.42
C ARG A 74 -4.93 2.07 11.10
N VAL A 75 -4.17 2.30 10.02
CA VAL A 75 -4.55 1.92 8.66
C VAL A 75 -3.62 0.80 8.16
N PRO A 76 -4.13 -0.27 7.54
CA PRO A 76 -3.30 -1.44 7.20
C PRO A 76 -2.33 -1.20 6.04
N PHE A 77 -2.62 -0.29 5.10
CA PHE A 77 -1.69 0.18 4.06
C PHE A 77 -2.15 1.52 3.48
N ILE A 78 -1.28 2.22 2.74
CA ILE A 78 -1.61 3.49 2.08
C ILE A 78 -2.36 3.21 0.80
N LEU A 79 -3.54 3.78 0.69
CA LEU A 79 -4.27 3.90 -0.56
C LEU A 79 -4.95 5.26 -0.56
N THR A 80 -4.20 6.30 -0.91
CA THR A 80 -4.71 7.68 -0.89
C THR A 80 -5.76 7.88 -1.97
N TYR A 81 -6.62 8.89 -1.79
CA TYR A 81 -7.57 9.29 -2.82
C TYR A 81 -6.86 9.59 -4.15
N ASP A 82 -5.69 10.23 -4.10
CA ASP A 82 -4.96 10.63 -5.31
C ASP A 82 -4.48 9.42 -6.09
N PHE A 83 -4.07 8.34 -5.40
CA PHE A 83 -3.70 7.09 -6.07
C PHE A 83 -4.91 6.45 -6.74
N VAL A 84 -6.06 6.41 -6.04
CA VAL A 84 -7.32 5.93 -6.62
C VAL A 84 -7.70 6.79 -7.83
N HIS A 85 -7.53 8.10 -7.76
CA HIS A 85 -7.83 9.02 -8.86
C HIS A 85 -6.94 8.77 -10.09
N VAL A 86 -5.64 8.52 -9.89
CA VAL A 86 -4.71 8.15 -10.98
C VAL A 86 -5.11 6.82 -11.61
N ILE A 87 -5.38 5.78 -10.80
CA ILE A 87 -5.80 4.45 -11.26
C ILE A 87 -7.11 4.54 -12.08
N GLN A 88 -8.06 5.33 -11.59
CA GLN A 88 -9.34 5.57 -12.27
C GLN A 88 -9.24 6.57 -13.42
N GLN A 89 -8.07 7.16 -13.66
CA GLN A 89 -7.85 8.21 -14.66
C GLN A 89 -8.87 9.36 -14.54
N GLY A 90 -9.15 9.76 -13.30
CA GLY A 90 -10.11 10.79 -12.95
C GLY A 90 -11.59 10.44 -13.13
N ARG A 91 -11.91 9.21 -13.57
CA ARG A 91 -13.29 8.76 -13.77
C ARG A 91 -13.81 8.09 -12.50
N THR A 92 -14.50 8.85 -11.66
CA THR A 92 -15.01 8.39 -10.35
C THR A 92 -15.95 7.18 -10.42
N ASN A 93 -16.52 6.88 -11.59
CA ASN A 93 -17.46 5.78 -11.80
C ASN A 93 -16.85 4.60 -12.58
N ASP A 94 -15.57 4.65 -12.93
CA ASP A 94 -14.88 3.56 -13.61
C ASP A 94 -14.50 2.49 -12.57
N SER A 95 -15.43 1.55 -12.35
CA SER A 95 -15.23 0.43 -11.44
C SER A 95 -14.23 -0.58 -12.00
N GLU A 96 -14.08 -0.70 -13.31
CA GLU A 96 -13.26 -1.75 -13.93
C GLU A 96 -11.77 -1.57 -13.62
N LYS A 97 -11.23 -0.35 -13.79
CA LYS A 97 -9.81 -0.07 -13.51
C LYS A 97 -9.48 -0.28 -12.03
N PHE A 98 -10.38 0.17 -11.16
CA PHE A 98 -10.18 0.01 -9.73
C PHE A 98 -10.30 -1.46 -9.30
N GLU A 99 -11.22 -2.23 -9.88
CA GLU A 99 -11.30 -3.68 -9.63
C GLU A 99 -10.09 -4.43 -10.19
N ARG A 100 -9.49 -3.98 -11.32
CA ARG A 100 -8.22 -4.52 -11.81
C ARG A 100 -7.09 -4.30 -10.79
N PHE A 101 -6.99 -3.10 -10.22
CA PHE A 101 -6.05 -2.81 -9.14
C PHE A 101 -6.27 -3.70 -7.91
N ARG A 102 -7.54 -3.87 -7.49
CA ARG A 102 -7.89 -4.78 -6.38
C ARG A 102 -7.43 -6.20 -6.69
N ASN A 103 -7.68 -6.69 -7.90
CA ASN A 103 -7.26 -8.03 -8.32
C ASN A 103 -5.74 -8.22 -8.31
N TYR A 104 -4.96 -7.20 -8.69
CA TYR A 104 -3.50 -7.25 -8.55
C TYR A 104 -3.08 -7.36 -7.08
N CYS A 105 -3.67 -6.55 -6.19
CA CYS A 105 -3.40 -6.63 -4.75
C CYS A 105 -3.72 -8.02 -4.18
N GLU A 106 -4.91 -8.56 -4.50
CA GLU A 106 -5.33 -9.89 -4.05
C GLU A 106 -4.42 -11.00 -4.57
N THR A 107 -3.98 -10.90 -5.83
CA THR A 107 -3.07 -11.87 -6.44
C THR A 107 -1.69 -11.82 -5.81
N ALA A 108 -1.12 -10.62 -5.65
CA ALA A 108 0.17 -10.44 -4.99
C ALA A 108 0.14 -10.96 -3.54
N TYR A 109 -0.93 -10.68 -2.79
CA TYR A 109 -1.06 -11.15 -1.41
C TYR A 109 -1.08 -12.68 -1.33
N LYS A 110 -1.87 -13.36 -2.18
CA LYS A 110 -1.88 -14.83 -2.26
C LYS A 110 -0.50 -15.40 -2.56
N ILE A 111 0.23 -14.79 -3.51
CA ILE A 111 1.60 -15.22 -3.85
C ILE A 111 2.51 -15.11 -2.62
N LEU A 112 2.42 -14.02 -1.85
CA LEU A 112 3.21 -13.87 -0.61
C LEU A 112 2.82 -14.91 0.44
N CYS A 113 1.53 -15.17 0.66
CA CYS A 113 1.05 -16.20 1.61
C CYS A 113 1.61 -17.59 1.28
N ARG A 114 1.58 -17.99 0.01
CA ARG A 114 2.15 -19.27 -0.46
C ARG A 114 3.64 -19.39 -0.17
N ASN A 115 4.35 -18.27 -0.21
CA ASN A 115 5.79 -18.20 0.05
C ASN A 115 6.11 -17.76 1.49
N GLY A 116 5.13 -17.73 2.40
CA GLY A 116 5.30 -17.12 3.72
C GLY A 116 6.37 -17.77 4.59
N VAL A 117 6.57 -19.08 4.44
CA VAL A 117 7.64 -19.82 5.15
C VAL A 117 9.03 -19.27 4.79
N LEU A 118 9.26 -18.93 3.51
CA LEU A 118 10.53 -18.36 3.05
C LEU A 118 10.80 -17.03 3.76
N PHE A 119 9.84 -16.10 3.72
CA PHE A 119 9.98 -14.80 4.37
C PHE A 119 10.21 -14.92 5.87
N VAL A 120 9.42 -15.76 6.56
CA VAL A 120 9.60 -15.98 8.00
C VAL A 120 11.01 -16.52 8.32
N ASN A 121 11.55 -17.41 7.51
CA ASN A 121 12.90 -17.94 7.72
C ASN A 121 13.99 -16.90 7.44
N LEU A 122 13.85 -16.10 6.37
CA LEU A 122 14.77 -14.99 6.08
C LEU A 122 14.83 -14.00 7.25
N PHE A 123 13.66 -13.60 7.78
CA PHE A 123 13.60 -12.67 8.91
C PHE A 123 14.14 -13.29 10.21
N LYS A 124 13.93 -14.59 10.46
CA LYS A 124 14.58 -15.26 11.60
C LYS A 124 16.11 -15.24 11.52
N ILE A 125 16.68 -15.37 10.31
CA ILE A 125 18.13 -15.26 10.12
C ILE A 125 18.59 -13.82 10.34
N MET A 126 17.84 -12.84 9.81
CA MET A 126 18.13 -11.42 10.01
C MET A 126 18.07 -11.00 11.48
N GLN A 127 17.22 -11.64 12.30
CA GLN A 127 17.16 -11.39 13.74
C GLN A 127 18.52 -11.61 14.43
N ALA A 128 19.32 -12.55 13.95
CA ALA A 128 20.68 -12.78 14.48
C ALA A 128 21.68 -11.67 14.11
N SER A 129 21.34 -10.80 13.16
CA SER A 129 22.20 -9.70 12.69
C SER A 129 22.15 -8.45 13.59
N GLY A 130 21.32 -8.45 14.64
CA GLY A 130 21.27 -7.35 15.60
C GLY A 130 20.51 -6.11 15.12
N LEU A 131 19.59 -6.26 14.16
CA LEU A 131 18.72 -5.17 13.74
C LEU A 131 17.80 -4.75 14.90
N PRO A 132 17.79 -3.46 15.31
CA PRO A 132 16.99 -2.99 16.45
C PRO A 132 15.49 -3.33 16.33
N GLU A 133 14.96 -3.17 15.13
CA GLU A 133 13.55 -3.38 14.73
C GLU A 133 13.19 -4.87 14.55
N LEU A 134 14.16 -5.77 14.68
CA LEU A 134 13.99 -7.22 14.53
C LEU A 134 14.79 -7.91 15.63
N SER A 135 14.37 -7.68 16.87
CA SER A 135 15.08 -8.14 18.06
C SER A 135 14.25 -9.13 18.88
N SER A 136 12.95 -9.20 18.63
CA SER A 136 11.99 -9.97 19.43
C SER A 136 11.27 -11.04 18.61
N SER A 137 10.85 -12.11 19.28
CA SER A 137 9.94 -13.12 18.71
C SER A 137 8.60 -12.51 18.28
N LYS A 138 8.21 -11.36 18.86
CA LYS A 138 7.02 -10.61 18.48
C LYS A 138 7.09 -10.07 17.05
N ASP A 139 8.28 -9.65 16.60
CA ASP A 139 8.48 -9.10 15.25
C ASP A 139 8.28 -10.19 14.18
N ILE A 140 8.79 -11.39 14.46
CA ILE A 140 8.53 -12.58 13.63
C ILE A 140 7.06 -12.98 13.66
N GLN A 141 6.39 -12.83 14.82
CA GLN A 141 4.97 -13.15 14.94
C GLN A 141 4.11 -12.21 14.11
N TYR A 142 4.44 -10.90 14.07
CA TYR A 142 3.77 -9.95 13.19
C TYR A 142 3.79 -10.43 11.73
N LEU A 143 4.97 -10.83 11.22
CA LEU A 143 5.10 -11.30 9.84
C LEU A 143 4.27 -12.56 9.58
N LYS A 144 4.25 -13.52 10.52
CA LYS A 144 3.40 -14.72 10.43
C LYS A 144 1.92 -14.38 10.38
N ASP A 145 1.48 -13.44 11.23
CA ASP A 145 0.09 -13.03 11.32
C ASP A 145 -0.36 -12.31 10.05
N SER A 146 0.47 -11.38 9.54
CA SER A 146 0.23 -10.65 8.29
C SER A 146 0.16 -11.56 7.06
N LEU A 147 0.98 -12.62 7.03
CA LEU A 147 0.98 -13.64 5.98
C LEU A 147 -0.08 -14.74 6.20
N ALA A 148 -0.82 -14.70 7.32
CA ALA A 148 -1.78 -15.73 7.71
C ALA A 148 -1.16 -17.14 7.66
N LEU A 149 0.07 -17.29 8.15
CA LEU A 149 0.84 -18.52 8.01
C LEU A 149 0.13 -19.71 8.68
N GLY A 150 -0.03 -20.81 7.93
CA GLY A 150 -0.71 -22.02 8.41
C GLY A 150 -2.24 -21.97 8.30
N LYS A 151 -2.80 -20.89 7.75
CA LYS A 151 -4.24 -20.78 7.46
C LYS A 151 -4.54 -21.13 6.00
N PRO A 152 -5.78 -21.55 5.68
CA PRO A 152 -6.22 -21.70 4.30
C PRO A 152 -6.13 -20.37 3.53
N GLU A 153 -5.77 -20.44 2.24
CA GLU A 153 -5.63 -19.26 1.38
C GLU A 153 -6.92 -18.41 1.31
N GLU A 154 -8.08 -19.05 1.34
CA GLU A 154 -9.38 -18.36 1.35
C GLU A 154 -9.59 -17.51 2.61
N GLU A 155 -9.18 -18.01 3.77
CA GLU A 155 -9.28 -17.26 5.03
C GLU A 155 -8.31 -16.08 5.03
N ALA A 156 -7.07 -16.30 4.57
CA ALA A 156 -6.07 -15.26 4.41
C ALA A 156 -6.59 -14.13 3.51
N LEU A 157 -7.11 -14.49 2.33
CA LEU A 157 -7.64 -13.54 1.36
C LEU A 157 -8.86 -12.78 1.93
N LYS A 158 -9.76 -13.47 2.64
CA LYS A 158 -10.92 -12.81 3.27
C LYS A 158 -10.47 -11.74 4.27
N ASN A 159 -9.48 -12.05 5.11
CA ASN A 159 -8.94 -11.09 6.08
C ASN A 159 -8.27 -9.90 5.38
N PHE A 160 -7.49 -10.16 4.32
CA PHE A 160 -6.89 -9.11 3.51
C PHE A 160 -7.94 -8.18 2.88
N LYS A 161 -9.03 -8.73 2.31
CA LYS A 161 -10.12 -7.94 1.73
C LYS A 161 -10.79 -7.01 2.75
N VAL A 162 -10.96 -7.47 4.00
CA VAL A 162 -11.48 -6.62 5.09
C VAL A 162 -10.54 -5.45 5.34
N LYS A 163 -9.25 -5.72 5.52
CA LYS A 163 -8.20 -4.70 5.73
C LYS A 163 -8.12 -3.72 4.55
N PHE A 164 -8.27 -4.22 3.33
CA PHE A 164 -8.27 -3.41 2.13
C PHE A 164 -9.43 -2.42 2.09
N ASN A 165 -10.64 -2.89 2.40
CA ASN A 165 -11.82 -2.03 2.47
C ASN A 165 -11.77 -1.04 3.64
N GLU A 166 -11.14 -1.40 4.77
CA GLU A 166 -10.88 -0.47 5.88
C GLU A 166 -9.95 0.67 5.44
N ALA A 167 -8.83 0.35 4.77
CA ALA A 167 -7.89 1.36 4.28
C ALA A 167 -8.54 2.34 3.30
N LEU A 168 -9.33 1.82 2.37
CA LEU A 168 -10.12 2.63 1.45
C LEU A 168 -11.06 3.62 2.15
N ARG A 169 -11.83 3.13 3.13
CA ARG A 169 -12.78 3.97 3.89
C ARG A 169 -12.08 5.10 4.63
N GLU A 170 -10.97 4.81 5.29
CA GLU A 170 -10.22 5.81 6.05
C GLU A 170 -9.56 6.87 5.13
N SER A 171 -9.11 6.46 3.94
CA SER A 171 -8.61 7.37 2.92
C SER A 171 -9.65 8.41 2.50
N TRP A 172 -10.88 7.97 2.18
CA TRP A 172 -11.96 8.88 1.82
C TRP A 172 -12.39 9.80 2.97
N LYS A 173 -12.49 9.28 4.20
CA LYS A 173 -12.79 10.10 5.38
C LYS A 173 -11.76 11.21 5.60
N THR A 174 -10.48 10.87 5.51
CA THR A 174 -9.39 11.82 5.73
C THR A 174 -9.46 12.97 4.71
N LYS A 175 -9.77 12.67 3.44
CA LYS A 175 -10.00 13.70 2.43
C LYS A 175 -11.21 14.57 2.72
N VAL A 176 -12.37 13.98 3.06
CA VAL A 176 -13.59 14.74 3.38
C VAL A 176 -13.33 15.71 4.54
N ASN A 177 -12.64 15.25 5.58
CA ASN A 177 -12.25 16.09 6.70
C ASN A 177 -11.31 17.23 6.25
N TRP A 178 -10.31 16.94 5.42
CA TRP A 178 -9.39 17.96 4.89
C TRP A 178 -10.10 19.01 4.02
N MET A 179 -11.02 18.57 3.13
CA MET A 179 -11.83 19.46 2.32
C MET A 179 -12.74 20.36 3.17
N ALA A 180 -13.39 19.79 4.20
CA ALA A 180 -14.23 20.56 5.11
C ALA A 180 -13.42 21.60 5.91
N HIS A 181 -12.21 21.25 6.35
CA HIS A 181 -11.32 22.18 7.06
C HIS A 181 -10.79 23.31 6.17
N ASN A 182 -10.52 23.06 4.88
CA ASN A 182 -10.09 24.10 3.95
C ASN A 182 -11.23 25.05 3.58
N VAL A 183 -12.43 24.52 3.31
CA VAL A 183 -13.63 25.34 3.06
C VAL A 183 -13.97 26.21 4.27
N ALA A 184 -13.76 25.70 5.49
CA ALA A 184 -13.95 26.48 6.72
C ALA A 184 -12.87 27.56 6.93
N LYS A 185 -11.69 27.42 6.32
CA LYS A 185 -10.60 28.43 6.36
C LYS A 185 -10.74 29.50 5.27
N ASP A 186 -11.24 29.13 4.09
CA ASP A 186 -11.46 30.07 2.97
C ASP A 186 -12.71 30.95 3.15
N ASN A 187 -13.59 30.61 4.10
CA ASN A 187 -14.77 31.40 4.48
C ASN A 187 -14.49 32.39 5.64
N ARG A 188 -13.23 32.80 5.87
CA ARG A 188 -12.83 33.79 6.87
C ARG A 188 -12.04 34.94 6.29
#